data_AF-A0A351T837-F1
#
_entry.id   AF-A0A351T837-F1
#
_cell.length_a   1.000
_cell.length_b   1.000
_cell.length_c   1.000
_cell.angle_alpha   90.00
_cell.angle_beta   90.00
_cell.angle_gamma   90.00
#
_symmetry.space_group_name_H-M   'P 1'
#
loop_
_entity.id
_entity.type
_entity.pdbx_description
1 polymer ?
#
loop_
_entity_poly.entity_id
_entity_poly.type
_entity_poly.pdbx_seq_one_letter_code
_entity_poly.pdbx_strand_id
1 'polypeptide(L)'
;FRPMKHTLSGRDEQSLMKLIVDPVSDKVLGCHIVGPDSGEMIQCLGVAIKMGASKAQFDATMAVHPTAAEELVTMREKWVPKAAE
;
A
#
# COMPACT_ATOMS: atom_id res chain seq x y z
N PHE A 1 -4.12 -5.21 -7.96
CA PHE A 1 -5.48 -4.72 -8.23
C PHE A 1 -5.49 -3.88 -9.50
N ARG A 2 -6.65 -3.65 -10.14
CA ARG A 2 -6.78 -2.70 -11.26
C ARG A 2 -7.25 -1.36 -10.70
N PRO A 3 -6.47 -0.26 -10.81
CA PRO A 3 -6.90 1.05 -10.30
C PRO A 3 -8.22 1.51 -10.93
N MET A 4 -9.08 2.17 -10.15
CA MET A 4 -10.39 2.65 -10.65
C MET A 4 -10.26 3.56 -11.88
N LYS A 5 -9.19 4.38 -11.93
CA LYS A 5 -8.89 5.21 -13.10
C LYS A 5 -8.72 4.42 -14.41
N HIS A 6 -8.30 3.15 -14.32
CA HIS A 6 -8.15 2.26 -15.47
C HIS A 6 -9.46 1.59 -15.89
N THR A 7 -10.46 1.54 -15.01
CA THR A 7 -11.80 1.02 -15.34
C THR A 7 -12.47 1.91 -16.39
N LEU A 8 -12.32 3.24 -16.28
CA LEU A 8 -12.89 4.19 -17.23
C LEU A 8 -12.13 4.25 -18.56
N SER A 9 -10.80 4.12 -18.53
CA SER A 9 -9.95 4.22 -19.73
C SER A 9 -9.84 2.91 -20.52
N GLY A 10 -10.37 1.80 -20.00
CA GLY A 10 -10.30 0.48 -20.64
C GLY A 10 -8.94 -0.22 -20.51
N ARG A 11 -7.94 0.39 -19.85
CA ARG A 11 -6.60 -0.21 -19.66
C ARG A 11 -6.63 -1.39 -18.70
N ASP A 12 -5.86 -2.43 -19.00
CA ASP A 12 -5.76 -3.69 -18.23
C ASP A 12 -4.58 -3.73 -17.24
N GLU A 13 -3.74 -2.70 -17.24
CA GLU A 13 -2.60 -2.53 -16.34
C GLU A 13 -2.98 -2.70 -14.87
N GLN A 14 -2.24 -3.57 -14.17
CA GLN A 14 -2.40 -3.82 -12.75
C GLN A 14 -1.39 -3.03 -11.91
N SER A 15 -1.83 -2.64 -10.72
CA SER A 15 -0.98 -2.14 -9.65
C SER A 15 -0.77 -3.20 -8.58
N LEU A 16 0.43 -3.20 -8.00
CA LEU A 16 0.81 -4.02 -6.85
C LEU A 16 1.38 -3.11 -5.76
N MET A 17 0.92 -3.33 -4.54
CA MET A 17 1.42 -2.63 -3.36
C MET A 17 1.73 -3.65 -2.27
N LYS A 18 2.77 -3.41 -1.48
CA LYS A 18 3.17 -4.27 -0.37
C LYS A 18 3.66 -3.42 0.79
N LEU A 19 3.15 -3.69 1.99
CA LEU A 19 3.71 -3.20 3.24
C LEU A 19 4.43 -4.33 3.97
N ILE A 20 5.62 -4.04 4.47
CA ILE A 20 6.38 -4.93 5.37
C ILE A 20 6.19 -4.39 6.78
N VAL A 21 5.60 -5.21 7.65
CA VAL A 21 5.27 -4.81 9.03
C VAL A 21 5.95 -5.77 10.00
N ASP A 22 6.58 -5.22 11.03
CA ASP A 22 7.09 -6.01 12.15
C ASP A 22 5.90 -6.52 12.99
N PRO A 23 5.73 -7.85 13.14
CA PRO A 23 4.60 -8.40 13.90
C PRO A 23 4.66 -8.11 15.40
N VAL A 24 5.83 -7.74 15.96
CA VAL A 24 5.97 -7.45 17.39
C VAL A 24 5.75 -5.97 17.68
N SER A 25 6.42 -5.09 16.94
CA SER A 25 6.35 -3.64 17.20
C SER A 25 5.26 -2.90 16.44
N ASP A 26 4.57 -3.56 15.50
CA ASP A 26 3.60 -2.97 14.56
C ASP A 26 4.19 -1.93 13.60
N LYS A 27 5.50 -1.69 13.63
CA LYS A 27 6.15 -0.70 12.76
C LYS A 27 6.13 -1.14 11.30
N VAL A 28 5.83 -0.21 10.41
CA VAL A 28 6.02 -0.41 8.97
C VAL A 28 7.52 -0.28 8.68
N LEU A 29 8.13 -1.39 8.28
CA LEU A 29 9.57 -1.49 7.97
C LEU A 29 9.89 -1.09 6.52
N GLY A 30 8.90 -1.18 5.63
CA GLY A 30 9.09 -0.88 4.22
C GLY A 30 7.79 -0.91 3.42
N CYS A 31 7.83 -0.29 2.24
CA CYS A 31 6.74 -0.28 1.28
C CYS A 31 7.28 -0.48 -0.14
N HIS A 32 6.59 -1.28 -0.95
CA HIS A 32 6.85 -1.40 -2.39
C HIS A 32 5.60 -1.06 -3.17
N ILE A 33 5.75 -0.29 -4.24
CA ILE A 33 4.65 0.12 -5.12
C ILE A 33 5.08 -0.09 -6.57
N VAL A 34 4.28 -0.86 -7.31
CA VAL A 34 4.36 -0.99 -8.76
C VAL A 34 3.04 -0.50 -9.33
N GLY A 35 3.10 0.54 -10.13
CA GLY A 35 1.93 1.16 -10.74
C GLY A 35 2.14 2.64 -11.02
N PRO A 36 1.14 3.31 -11.59
CA PRO A 36 1.20 4.74 -11.85
C PRO A 36 1.44 5.54 -10.56
N ASP A 37 2.15 6.67 -10.70
CA ASP A 37 2.35 7.65 -9.62
C ASP A 37 3.13 7.11 -8.40
N SER A 38 3.80 5.95 -8.55
CA SER A 38 4.56 5.29 -7.48
C SER A 38 5.68 6.15 -6.90
N GLY A 39 6.38 6.91 -7.75
CA GLY A 39 7.45 7.82 -7.34
C GLY A 39 6.97 8.92 -6.37
N GLU A 40 5.80 9.49 -6.63
CA GLU A 40 5.20 10.52 -5.76
C GLU A 40 4.72 9.93 -4.44
N MET A 41 4.04 8.76 -4.49
CA MET A 41 3.55 8.08 -3.29
C MET A 41 4.67 7.60 -2.37
N ILE A 42 5.74 7.01 -2.94
CA ILE A 42 6.80 6.39 -2.14
C ILE A 42 7.62 7.43 -1.38
N GLN A 43 7.76 8.65 -1.90
CA GLN A 43 8.46 9.74 -1.22
C GLN A 43 7.77 10.13 0.10
N CYS A 44 6.44 10.32 0.06
CA CYS A 44 5.64 10.61 1.25
C CYS A 44 5.69 9.47 2.27
N LEU A 45 5.57 8.22 1.81
CA LEU A 45 5.68 7.04 2.68
C LEU A 45 7.07 6.89 3.31
N GLY A 46 8.13 7.23 2.58
CA GLY A 46 9.50 7.22 3.09
C GLY A 46 9.65 8.10 4.33
N VAL A 47 9.01 9.28 4.35
CA VAL A 47 8.97 10.17 5.52
C VAL A 47 8.23 9.49 6.68
N ALA A 48 7.04 8.96 6.46
CA ALA A 48 6.24 8.30 7.51
C ALA A 48 6.96 7.08 8.11
N ILE A 49 7.57 6.25 7.27
CA ILE A 49 8.37 5.09 7.69
C ILE A 49 9.61 5.53 8.47
N LYS A 50 10.30 6.60 8.05
CA LYS A 50 11.44 7.16 8.78
C LYS A 50 11.05 7.66 10.18
N MET A 51 9.83 8.17 10.33
CA MET A 51 9.26 8.56 11.63
C MET A 51 8.82 7.36 12.48
N GLY A 52 8.87 6.13 11.95
CA GLY A 52 8.53 4.92 12.66
C GLY A 52 7.02 4.65 12.74
N ALA A 53 6.27 5.07 11.73
CA ALA A 53 4.82 4.87 11.68
C ALA A 53 4.44 3.39 11.81
N SER A 54 3.36 3.12 12.58
CA SER A 54 2.83 1.78 12.80
C SER A 54 1.71 1.43 11.81
N LYS A 55 1.43 0.14 11.62
CA LYS A 55 0.33 -0.30 10.77
C LYS A 55 -1.03 0.16 11.30
N ALA A 56 -1.21 0.20 12.61
CA ALA A 56 -2.40 0.80 13.22
C ALA A 56 -2.60 2.28 12.84
N GLN A 57 -1.51 3.06 12.72
CA GLN A 57 -1.60 4.45 12.26
C GLN A 57 -1.97 4.56 10.78
N PHE A 58 -1.46 3.65 9.94
CA PHE A 58 -1.91 3.56 8.54
C PHE A 58 -3.41 3.25 8.49
N ASP A 59 -3.89 2.29 9.27
CA ASP A 59 -5.31 1.89 9.27
C ASP A 59 -6.27 2.93 9.88
N ALA A 60 -5.76 3.74 10.80
CA ALA A 60 -6.51 4.87 11.35
C ALA A 60 -6.55 6.09 10.42
N THR A 61 -5.75 6.10 9.35
CA THR A 61 -5.69 7.21 8.40
C THR A 61 -6.84 7.10 7.41
N MET A 62 -7.61 8.19 7.27
CA MET A 62 -8.71 8.26 6.31
C MET A 62 -8.21 8.09 4.87
N ALA A 63 -8.84 7.16 4.15
CA ALA A 63 -8.65 6.96 2.73
C ALA A 63 -9.09 8.20 1.93
N VAL A 64 -8.25 8.64 0.98
CA VAL A 64 -8.61 9.65 -0.01
C VAL A 64 -9.15 8.93 -1.24
N HIS A 65 -10.46 9.03 -1.47
CA HIS A 65 -11.13 8.33 -2.56
C HIS A 65 -11.55 9.28 -3.68
N PRO A 66 -11.37 8.93 -4.97
CA PRO A 66 -10.72 7.72 -5.50
C PRO A 66 -9.22 7.95 -5.78
N THR A 67 -8.34 7.20 -5.13
CA THR A 67 -6.89 7.23 -5.43
C THR A 67 -6.28 5.83 -5.39
N ALA A 68 -5.14 5.61 -6.04
CA ALA A 68 -4.40 4.36 -5.83
C ALA A 68 -3.83 4.27 -4.41
N ALA A 69 -3.48 5.42 -3.81
CA ALA A 69 -2.85 5.51 -2.50
C ALA A 69 -3.78 5.04 -1.36
N GLU A 70 -5.10 5.11 -1.54
CA GLU A 70 -6.06 4.67 -0.52
C GLU A 70 -5.89 3.20 -0.14
N GLU A 71 -5.39 2.37 -1.05
CA GLU A 71 -5.10 0.95 -0.82
C GLU A 71 -4.02 0.76 0.27
N LEU A 72 -3.08 1.71 0.42
CA LEU A 72 -2.03 1.64 1.44
C LEU A 72 -2.57 1.78 2.86
N VAL A 73 -3.73 2.42 3.02
CA VAL A 73 -4.39 2.65 4.32
C VAL A 73 -5.64 1.78 4.51
N THR A 74 -5.89 0.85 3.58
CA THR A 74 -7.04 -0.08 3.63
C THR A 74 -6.65 -1.55 3.50
N MET A 75 -5.36 -1.89 3.51
CA MET A 75 -4.86 -3.28 3.57
C MET A 75 -5.16 -3.95 4.92
N ARG A 76 -6.22 -4.77 4.98
CA ARG A 76 -6.63 -5.46 6.23
C ARG A 76 -6.08 -6.87 6.38
N GLU A 77 -6.03 -7.63 5.28
CA GLU A 77 -5.63 -9.03 5.34
C GLU A 77 -4.12 -9.19 5.12
N LYS A 78 -3.47 -9.90 6.05
CA LYS A 78 -2.06 -10.25 5.91
C LYS A 78 -1.91 -11.26 4.77
N TRP A 79 -0.98 -10.99 3.86
CA TRP A 79 -0.62 -11.96 2.83
C TRP A 79 0.03 -13.21 3.45
N VAL A 80 -0.46 -14.39 3.05
CA VAL A 80 0.09 -15.69 3.43
C VAL A 80 0.67 -16.35 2.17
N PRO A 81 1.95 -16.78 2.17
CA PRO A 81 2.51 -17.56 1.06
C PRO A 81 1.66 -18.80 0.81
N LYS A 82 1.45 -19.16 -0.46
CA LYS A 82 0.93 -20.48 -0.79
C LYS A 82 1.95 -21.53 -0.32
N ALA A 83 1.47 -22.64 0.25
CA ALA A 83 2.33 -23.78 0.54
C ALA A 83 3.07 -24.18 -0.74
N ALA A 84 4.37 -24.45 -0.62
CA ALA A 84 5.13 -24.99 -1.75
C ALA A 84 4.53 -26.37 -2.08
N GLU A 85 4.12 -26.56 -3.33
CA GLU A 85 3.76 -27.87 -3.89
C GLU A 85 5.00 -28.77 -4.01
#